data_AF-A0A1W9LQE5-F1
#
_entry.id   AF-A0A1W9LQE5-F1
#
_cell.length_a   1.000
_cell.length_b   1.000
_cell.length_c   1.000
_cell.angle_alpha   90.00
_cell.angle_beta   90.00
_cell.angle_gamma   90.00
#
_symmetry.space_group_name_H-M   'P 1'
#
loop_
_entity.id
_entity.type
_entity.pdbx_description
1 polymer ?
#
loop_
_entity_poly.entity_id
_entity_poly.type
_entity_poly.pdbx_seq_one_letter_code
_entity_poly.pdbx_strand_id
1 'polypeptide(L)'
;VIVKTEDRFRSTPDDLNLIFVRSPGGEMVNLSNLVTASENVTAQSLNHFSKLRAVIITANIAPGYSQGEALAFLESAAKSILPEHAMVDYDGQSREYRESGSSLMTTFFLSRLLFI
;
A
#
# COMPACT_ATOMS: atom_id res chain seq x y z
N VAL A 1 5.07 -26.73 -18.11
CA VAL A 1 5.35 -25.79 -19.22
C VAL A 1 4.07 -25.02 -19.48
N ILE A 2 4.12 -23.69 -19.47
CA ILE A 2 2.95 -22.84 -19.79
C ILE A 2 3.20 -22.32 -21.21
N VAL A 3 2.27 -22.57 -22.13
CA VAL A 3 2.34 -22.02 -23.48
C VAL A 3 1.91 -20.57 -23.42
N LYS A 4 2.80 -19.66 -23.81
CA LYS A 4 2.55 -18.22 -23.91
C LYS A 4 3.02 -17.74 -25.28
N THR A 5 2.26 -16.82 -25.87
CA THR A 5 2.64 -16.07 -27.06
C THR A 5 3.82 -15.14 -26.75
N GLU A 6 4.68 -14.87 -27.74
CA GLU A 6 5.83 -13.96 -27.61
C GLU A 6 5.42 -12.54 -27.19
N ASP A 7 6.26 -11.87 -26.39
CA ASP A 7 5.98 -10.59 -25.74
C ASP A 7 5.57 -9.46 -26.70
N ARG A 8 6.09 -9.50 -27.93
CA ARG A 8 5.80 -8.53 -28.99
C ARG A 8 4.36 -8.53 -29.49
N PHE A 9 3.60 -9.59 -29.24
CA PHE A 9 2.20 -9.75 -29.69
C PHE A 9 1.20 -9.61 -28.53
N ARG A 10 1.59 -8.97 -27.43
CA ARG A 10 0.74 -8.73 -26.25
C ARG A 10 1.02 -7.40 -25.56
N SER A 11 1.79 -6.52 -26.22
CA SER A 11 2.29 -5.29 -25.62
C SER A 11 1.31 -4.13 -25.83
N THR A 12 0.48 -4.20 -26.87
CA THR A 12 -0.49 -3.17 -27.21
C THR A 12 -1.89 -3.73 -27.38
N PRO A 13 -2.94 -2.93 -27.10
CA PRO A 13 -4.33 -3.34 -27.35
C PRO A 13 -4.58 -3.76 -28.81
N ASP A 14 -3.82 -3.22 -29.75
CA ASP A 14 -3.90 -3.56 -31.17
C ASP A 14 -3.43 -4.98 -31.49
N ASP A 15 -2.65 -5.61 -30.62
CA ASP A 15 -2.20 -7.00 -30.81
C ASP A 15 -3.36 -8.01 -30.67
N LEU A 16 -4.48 -7.60 -30.05
CA LEU A 16 -5.70 -8.41 -30.01
C LEU A 16 -6.28 -8.63 -31.42
N ASN A 17 -5.93 -7.79 -32.40
CA ASN A 17 -6.30 -7.98 -33.81
C ASN A 17 -5.61 -9.17 -34.47
N LEU A 18 -4.53 -9.71 -33.88
CA LEU A 18 -3.78 -10.83 -34.44
C LEU A 18 -4.24 -12.18 -33.89
N ILE A 19 -5.20 -12.17 -32.95
CA ILE A 19 -5.74 -13.37 -32.30
C ILE A 19 -7.07 -13.72 -32.95
N PHE A 20 -7.13 -14.90 -33.57
CA PHE A 20 -8.34 -15.43 -34.17
C PHE A 20 -8.94 -16.53 -33.29
N VAL A 21 -10.22 -16.41 -32.98
CA VAL A 21 -10.98 -17.44 -32.27
C VAL A 21 -11.92 -18.12 -33.25
N ARG A 22 -11.95 -19.45 -33.21
CA ARG A 22 -12.87 -20.23 -34.04
C ARG A 22 -14.28 -20.14 -33.46
N SER A 23 -15.20 -19.61 -34.25
CA SER A 23 -16.64 -19.62 -33.95
C SER A 23 -17.17 -21.06 -33.96
N PRO A 24 -18.24 -21.38 -33.20
CA PRO A 24 -18.93 -22.66 -33.29
C PRO A 24 -19.36 -23.04 -34.72
N GLY A 25 -19.55 -22.05 -35.61
CA GLY A 25 -19.84 -22.24 -37.03
C GLY A 25 -18.63 -22.56 -37.92
N GLY A 26 -17.42 -22.68 -37.36
CA GLY A 26 -16.19 -23.00 -38.10
C GLY A 26 -15.43 -21.80 -38.68
N GLU A 27 -16.06 -20.62 -38.72
CA GLU A 27 -15.45 -19.37 -39.16
C GLU A 27 -14.44 -18.82 -38.14
N MET A 28 -13.37 -18.21 -38.64
CA MET A 28 -12.33 -17.57 -37.81
C MET A 28 -12.72 -16.12 -37.59
N VAL A 29 -13.04 -15.75 -36.35
CA VAL A 29 -13.44 -14.39 -35.98
C VAL A 29 -12.28 -13.72 -35.26
N ASN A 30 -11.98 -12.48 -35.63
CA ASN A 30 -10.98 -11.67 -34.95
C ASN A 30 -11.44 -11.30 -33.53
N LEU A 31 -10.60 -11.51 -32.53
CA LEU A 31 -10.92 -11.24 -31.13
C LEU A 31 -11.22 -9.76 -30.86
N SER A 32 -10.65 -8.84 -31.64
CA SER A 32 -10.91 -7.39 -31.52
C SER A 32 -12.35 -6.99 -31.81
N ASN A 33 -13.08 -7.77 -32.60
CA ASN A 33 -14.51 -7.53 -32.86
C ASN A 33 -15.40 -7.96 -31.69
N LEU A 34 -14.85 -8.66 -30.69
CA LEU A 34 -15.57 -9.22 -29.55
C LEU A 34 -15.18 -8.57 -28.22
N VAL A 35 -14.07 -7.84 -28.17
CA VAL A 35 -13.49 -7.32 -26.93
C VAL A 35 -13.17 -5.83 -27.08
N THR A 36 -13.66 -5.01 -26.16
CA THR A 36 -13.30 -3.59 -26.06
C THR A 36 -12.22 -3.42 -25.00
N ALA A 37 -11.03 -2.97 -25.40
CA ALA A 37 -9.99 -2.59 -24.45
C ALA A 37 -10.29 -1.19 -23.91
N SER A 38 -10.32 -1.03 -22.58
CA SER A 38 -10.41 0.28 -21.94
C SER A 38 -9.16 0.52 -21.09
N GLU A 39 -8.42 1.57 -21.43
CA GLU A 39 -7.26 2.00 -20.66
C GLU A 39 -7.74 2.79 -19.44
N ASN A 40 -7.62 2.19 -18.25
CA ASN A 40 -7.98 2.83 -16.99
C ASN A 40 -6.73 3.03 -16.14
N VAL A 41 -6.53 4.25 -15.65
CA VAL A 41 -5.50 4.56 -14.66
C VAL A 41 -6.02 4.09 -13.30
N THR A 42 -5.66 2.88 -12.92
CA THR A 42 -5.95 2.34 -11.58
C THR A 42 -4.69 2.41 -10.71
N ALA A 43 -4.87 2.44 -9.39
CA ALA A 43 -3.74 2.37 -8.47
C ALA A 43 -2.99 1.04 -8.65
N GLN A 44 -1.68 1.12 -8.96
CA GLN A 44 -0.82 -0.05 -9.22
C GLN A 44 -0.79 -1.05 -8.06
N SER A 45 -1.06 -0.58 -6.83
CA SER A 45 -1.24 -1.44 -5.66
C SER A 45 -2.25 -0.83 -4.69
N LEU A 46 -3.26 -1.61 -4.32
CA LEU A 46 -4.09 -1.36 -3.14
C LEU A 46 -3.36 -1.95 -1.94
N ASN A 47 -2.47 -1.17 -1.34
CA ASN A 47 -1.79 -1.60 -0.13
C ASN A 47 -2.82 -1.70 1.01
N HIS A 48 -2.74 -2.81 1.74
CA HIS A 48 -3.57 -3.04 2.92
C HIS A 48 -2.66 -3.10 4.13
N PHE A 49 -3.00 -2.35 5.17
CA PHE A 49 -2.37 -2.42 6.47
C PHE A 49 -3.43 -2.82 7.49
N SER A 50 -3.17 -3.85 8.29
CA SER A 50 -4.12 -4.35 9.30
C SER A 50 -5.55 -4.60 8.76
N LYS A 51 -5.66 -5.20 7.56
CA LYS A 51 -6.93 -5.52 6.85
C LYS A 51 -7.73 -4.32 6.34
N LEU A 52 -7.21 -3.09 6.47
CA LEU A 52 -7.82 -1.88 5.93
C LEU A 52 -6.98 -1.35 4.76
N ARG A 53 -7.64 -0.68 3.80
CA ARG A 53 -6.93 0.05 2.74
C ARG A 53 -6.11 1.15 3.38
N ALA A 54 -4.81 1.14 3.16
CA ALA A 54 -3.90 2.05 3.80
C ALA A 54 -2.84 2.56 2.82
N VAL A 55 -2.43 3.80 3.04
CA VAL A 55 -1.29 4.38 2.34
C VAL A 55 -0.10 4.27 3.29
N ILE A 56 0.92 3.51 2.89
CA ILE A 56 2.15 3.38 3.65
C ILE A 56 3.02 4.59 3.33
N ILE A 57 3.26 5.43 4.33
CA ILE A 57 4.13 6.60 4.22
C ILE A 57 5.42 6.29 4.97
N THR A 58 6.54 6.33 4.26
CA THR A 58 7.88 6.18 4.85
C THR A 58 8.62 7.50 4.73
N ALA A 59 9.13 7.99 5.85
CA ALA A 59 9.89 9.24 5.92
C ALA A 59 11.14 9.03 6.77
N ASN A 60 12.22 9.70 6.39
CA ASN A 60 13.44 9.77 7.20
C ASN A 60 13.36 10.99 8.12
N ILE A 61 13.90 10.87 9.33
CA ILE A 61 13.95 11.96 10.31
C ILE A 61 15.01 12.97 9.87
N ALA A 62 14.68 14.26 9.94
CA ALA A 62 15.63 15.32 9.64
C ALA A 62 16.76 15.39 10.69
N PRO A 63 17.99 15.75 10.31
CA PRO A 63 19.10 15.88 11.26
C PRO A 63 18.76 16.89 12.36
N GLY A 64 18.95 16.50 13.63
CA GLY A 64 18.68 17.36 14.79
C GLY A 64 17.29 17.21 15.41
N TYR A 65 16.42 16.36 14.85
CA TYR A 65 15.12 16.02 15.45
C TYR A 65 15.14 14.61 16.03
N SER A 66 14.47 14.44 17.16
CA SER A 66 14.23 13.13 17.74
C SER A 66 13.08 12.40 17.04
N GLN A 67 13.07 11.06 17.15
CA GLN A 67 11.98 10.24 16.62
C GLN A 67 10.63 10.60 17.25
N GLY A 68 10.61 11.00 18.53
CA GLY A 68 9.40 11.45 19.21
C GLY A 68 8.83 12.76 18.64
N GLU A 69 9.69 13.75 18.34
CA GLU A 69 9.27 15.01 17.72
C GLU A 69 8.76 14.81 16.29
N ALA A 70 9.43 13.96 15.51
CA ALA A 70 8.98 13.62 14.16
C ALA A 70 7.60 12.93 14.19
N LEU A 71 7.38 12.03 15.15
CA LEU A 71 6.11 11.33 15.32
C LEU A 71 5.00 12.30 15.76
N ALA A 72 5.28 13.19 16.70
CA ALA A 72 4.33 14.18 17.18
C ALA A 72 3.93 15.17 16.09
N PHE A 73 4.89 15.61 15.27
CA PHE A 73 4.63 16.44 14.10
C PHE A 73 3.74 15.71 13.08
N LEU A 74 4.05 14.45 12.79
CA LEU A 74 3.27 13.62 11.88
C LEU A 74 1.85 13.44 12.40
N GLU A 75 1.67 13.16 13.70
CA GLU A 75 0.34 13.02 14.31
C GLU A 75 -0.46 14.32 14.24
N SER A 76 0.19 15.48 14.46
CA SER A 76 -0.45 16.78 14.33
C SER A 76 -0.86 17.07 12.89
N ALA A 77 0.01 16.81 11.91
CA ALA A 77 -0.27 17.01 10.50
C ALA A 77 -1.38 16.05 10.02
N ALA A 78 -1.33 14.80 10.48
CA ALA A 78 -2.34 13.78 10.21
C ALA A 78 -3.71 14.23 10.74
N LYS A 79 -3.82 14.69 11.99
CA LYS A 79 -5.07 15.25 12.54
C LYS A 79 -5.60 16.47 11.78
N SER A 80 -4.72 17.23 11.14
CA SER A 80 -5.09 18.46 10.43
C SER A 80 -5.63 18.18 9.02
N ILE A 81 -5.10 17.15 8.36
CA ILE A 81 -5.34 16.87 6.94
C ILE A 81 -6.31 15.71 6.75
N LEU A 82 -6.31 14.75 7.68
CA LEU A 82 -7.11 13.55 7.54
C LEU A 82 -8.56 13.78 8.02
N PRO A 83 -9.55 13.18 7.33
CA PRO A 83 -10.91 13.10 7.82
C PRO A 83 -11.00 12.32 9.15
N GLU A 84 -12.01 12.59 9.98
CA GLU A 84 -12.17 11.93 11.31
C GLU A 84 -12.24 10.39 11.27
N HIS A 85 -12.52 9.81 10.10
CA HIS A 85 -12.60 8.36 9.90
C HIS A 85 -11.26 7.72 9.48
N ALA A 86 -10.19 8.50 9.32
CA ALA A 86 -8.87 7.95 9.02
C ALA A 86 -8.17 7.51 10.31
N MET A 87 -7.71 6.26 10.32
CA MET A 87 -6.87 5.74 11.39
C MET A 87 -5.40 5.84 11.00
N VAL A 88 -4.60 6.42 11.90
CA VAL A 88 -3.14 6.40 11.80
C VAL A 88 -2.63 5.26 12.66
N ASP A 89 -1.97 4.30 12.03
CA ASP A 89 -1.28 3.21 12.72
C ASP A 89 0.22 3.31 12.41
N TYR A 90 1.03 2.95 13.39
CA TYR A 90 2.48 3.01 13.34
C TYR A 90 3.05 1.61 13.22
N ASP A 91 4.08 1.43 12.39
CA ASP A 91 4.73 0.14 12.17
C ASP A 91 6.21 0.17 12.58
N GLY A 92 6.77 -1.02 12.81
CA GLY A 92 8.19 -1.25 13.09
C GLY A 92 8.76 -0.38 14.21
N GLN A 93 9.83 0.36 13.89
CA GLN A 93 10.60 1.17 14.84
C GLN A 93 9.76 2.25 15.54
N SER A 94 8.74 2.81 14.87
CA SER A 94 7.86 3.81 15.49
C SER A 94 6.89 3.19 16.49
N ARG A 95 6.42 1.95 16.24
CA ARG A 95 5.61 1.19 17.19
C ARG A 95 6.42 0.79 18.42
N GLU A 96 7.61 0.25 18.20
CA GLU A 96 8.52 -0.15 19.27
C GLU A 96 8.95 1.04 20.15
N TYR A 97 9.18 2.21 19.56
CA TYR A 97 9.44 3.44 20.30
C TYR A 97 8.28 3.84 21.22
N ARG A 98 7.03 3.74 20.74
CA ARG A 98 5.83 4.03 21.56
C ARG A 98 5.66 3.03 22.70
N GLU A 99 5.79 1.73 22.43
CA GLU A 99 5.62 0.68 23.44
C GLU A 99 6.74 0.71 24.50
N SER A 100 7.97 0.95 24.06
CA SER A 100 9.13 1.08 24.95
C SER A 100 9.02 2.32 25.83
N GLY A 101 8.60 3.45 25.26
CA GLY A 101 8.42 4.70 25.99
C GLY A 101 7.42 4.57 27.16
N SER A 102 6.28 3.92 26.96
CA SER A 102 5.30 3.69 28.04
C SER A 102 5.79 2.70 29.10
N SER A 103 6.54 1.68 28.68
CA SER A 103 7.09 0.66 29.59
C SER A 103 8.15 1.23 30.52
N LEU A 104 8.98 2.15 30.01
CA LEU A 104 9.97 2.87 30.80
C LEU A 104 9.31 3.71 31.89
N MET A 105 8.32 4.55 31.55
CA MET A 105 7.59 5.35 32.54
C MET A 105 6.95 4.48 33.63
N THR A 106 6.26 3.40 33.21
CA THR A 106 5.61 2.47 34.14
C THR A 106 6.63 1.83 35.09
N THR A 107 7.78 1.40 34.57
CA THR A 107 8.87 0.81 35.36
C THR A 107 9.48 1.82 36.34
N PHE A 108 9.67 3.08 35.93
CA PHE A 108 10.16 4.14 36.82
C PHE A 108 9.18 4.40 37.98
N PHE A 109 7.88 4.45 37.72
CA PHE A 109 6.86 4.62 38.76
C PHE A 109 6.79 3.42 39.71
N LEU A 110 6.79 2.20 39.18
CA LEU A 110 6.81 0.96 39.98
C LEU A 110 8.08 0.85 40.84
N SER A 111 9.24 1.16 40.28
CA SER A 111 10.51 1.20 41.01
C SER A 111 10.45 2.21 42.15
N ARG A 112 9.98 3.44 41.88
CA ARG A 112 9.85 4.49 42.91
C ARG A 112 8.85 4.12 44.02
N LEU A 113 7.87 3.28 43.76
CA LEU A 113 6.89 2.76 44.73
C LEU A 113 7.43 1.58 45.56
N LEU A 114 8.24 0.71 44.97
CA LEU A 114 8.82 -0.45 45.67
C LEU A 114 10.07 -0.10 46.49
N PHE A 115 10.83 0.90 46.05
CA PHE A 115 12.06 1.36 46.72
C PHE A 115 11.84 2.58 47.64
N ILE A 116 10.59 2.86 48.05
CA ILE A 116 10.30 3.81 49.15
C ILE A 116 10.02 3.10 50.46
#